data_AF-A0A382SHV9-F1
#
_entry.id   AF-A0A382SHV9-F1
#
_cell.length_a   1.000
_cell.length_b   1.000
_cell.length_c   1.000
_cell.angle_alpha   90.00
_cell.angle_beta   90.00
_cell.angle_gamma   90.00
#
_symmetry.space_group_name_H-M   'P 1'
#
loop_
_entity.id
_entity.type
_entity.pdbx_description
1 polymer ?
#
loop_
_entity_poly.entity_id
_entity_poly.type
_entity_poly.pdbx_seq_one_letter_code
_entity_poly.pdbx_strand_id
1 'polypeptide(L)'
;MHLKSRFLSNILVLLLFHLTFFLQGTPVPFTDVTDESKIDFKHTSGASDRKYYLETMGAGAVFFDYDNDGNIDIYVVNTGYMPGTSKEKSPSNVLYRNNNDGTFTDVTKIAGVGHTGFGMGTAAADYDNDGDQDLYLVNFGPNVLYSNNNDGTFSDVTDQAGVGNSLWGISCAFLDFDNDRDLDITVINYLEYDFSDVPSVYDGLIGYSTPRLFKGTTDILYR
;
A
#
# COMPACT_ATOMS: atom_id res chain seq x y z
N MET A 1 -37.70 25.69 79.50
CA MET A 1 -36.82 24.88 80.37
C MET A 1 -37.25 23.42 80.24
N HIS A 2 -36.34 22.50 79.89
CA HIS A 2 -36.58 21.06 79.55
C HIS A 2 -37.55 20.78 78.37
N LEU A 3 -37.31 19.95 77.34
CA LEU A 3 -36.41 18.81 77.02
C LEU A 3 -37.05 17.41 77.27
N LYS A 4 -37.08 16.56 76.22
CA LYS A 4 -37.49 15.12 76.16
C LYS A 4 -39.02 14.89 76.27
N SER A 5 -39.66 13.78 75.82
CA SER A 5 -39.29 12.47 75.20
C SER A 5 -40.60 11.84 74.62
N ARG A 6 -40.69 10.88 73.66
CA ARG A 6 -39.79 10.11 72.75
C ARG A 6 -40.70 9.24 71.82
N PHE A 7 -40.30 9.01 70.55
CA PHE A 7 -40.43 7.75 69.76
C PHE A 7 -41.89 7.25 69.44
N LEU A 8 -42.21 6.46 68.41
CA LEU A 8 -41.48 5.86 67.27
C LEU A 8 -42.53 5.43 66.20
N SER A 9 -42.22 5.51 64.91
CA SER A 9 -42.40 4.37 63.98
C SER A 9 -41.69 4.68 62.66
N ASN A 10 -40.61 3.95 62.37
CA ASN A 10 -39.82 4.08 61.15
C ASN A 10 -40.07 2.88 60.25
N ILE A 11 -40.49 3.09 59.00
CA ILE A 11 -40.06 2.27 57.86
C ILE A 11 -39.83 3.22 56.68
N LEU A 12 -38.57 3.44 56.33
CA LEU A 12 -38.18 4.07 55.06
C LEU A 12 -37.29 3.08 54.31
N VAL A 13 -37.81 2.54 53.21
CA VAL A 13 -37.07 1.63 52.33
C VAL A 13 -36.20 2.48 51.41
N LEU A 14 -34.87 2.45 51.60
CA LEU A 14 -33.94 3.01 50.62
C LEU A 14 -33.76 2.02 49.45
N LEU A 15 -34.32 2.37 48.29
CA LEU A 15 -33.95 1.73 47.02
C LEU A 15 -32.62 2.29 46.52
N LEU A 16 -31.55 1.50 46.67
CA LEU A 16 -30.26 1.74 46.02
C LEU A 16 -30.32 1.30 44.55
N PHE A 17 -30.73 2.22 43.67
CA PHE A 17 -30.56 2.04 42.23
C PHE A 17 -29.07 2.01 41.89
N HIS A 18 -28.55 0.82 41.55
CA HIS A 18 -27.26 0.69 40.89
C HIS A 18 -27.42 1.07 39.43
N LEU A 19 -26.98 2.28 39.06
CA LEU A 19 -26.86 2.68 37.66
C LEU A 19 -25.57 2.10 37.09
N THR A 20 -25.65 0.92 36.47
CA THR A 20 -24.57 0.41 35.62
C THR A 20 -24.50 1.24 34.35
N PHE A 21 -23.64 2.26 34.37
CA PHE A 21 -23.19 2.91 33.14
C PHE A 21 -22.39 1.91 32.30
N PHE A 22 -22.98 1.43 31.21
CA PHE A 22 -22.19 0.88 30.13
C PHE A 22 -21.44 2.03 29.46
N LEU A 23 -20.11 2.01 29.55
CA LEU A 23 -19.27 2.79 28.65
C LEU A 23 -19.41 2.20 27.25
N GLN A 24 -20.39 2.69 26.48
CA GLN A 24 -20.32 2.57 25.03
C GLN A 24 -19.09 3.38 24.60
N GLY A 25 -18.10 2.70 24.02
CA GLY A 25 -16.96 3.40 23.42
C GLY A 25 -17.49 4.40 22.40
N THR A 26 -17.05 5.65 22.51
CA THR A 26 -17.36 6.67 21.51
C THR A 26 -16.86 6.16 20.16
N PRO A 27 -17.69 6.09 19.11
CA PRO A 27 -17.21 5.77 17.78
C PRO A 27 -16.06 6.72 17.43
N VAL A 28 -14.98 6.18 16.88
CA VAL A 28 -13.89 6.97 16.29
C VAL A 28 -14.27 7.14 14.82
N PRO A 29 -14.89 8.27 14.40
CA PRO A 29 -15.26 8.46 13.01
C PRO A 29 -14.00 8.63 12.17
N PHE A 30 -14.01 8.02 10.99
CA PHE A 30 -13.09 8.40 9.93
C PHE A 30 -13.65 9.63 9.20
N THR A 31 -12.78 10.60 8.93
CA THR A 31 -13.05 11.77 8.09
C THR A 31 -12.08 11.70 6.91
N ASP A 32 -12.57 12.00 5.71
CA ASP A 32 -11.68 12.20 4.56
C ASP A 32 -10.95 13.54 4.74
N VAL A 33 -9.62 13.47 4.82
CA VAL A 33 -8.72 14.62 5.01
C VAL A 33 -7.69 14.71 3.88
N THR A 34 -7.99 14.13 2.71
CA THR A 34 -7.04 13.99 1.60
C THR A 34 -6.52 15.36 1.12
N ASP A 35 -7.42 16.31 0.84
CA ASP A 35 -7.06 17.68 0.43
C ASP A 35 -6.29 18.43 1.53
N GLU A 36 -6.66 18.24 2.79
CA GLU A 36 -6.07 18.92 3.96
C GLU A 36 -4.66 18.41 4.25
N SER A 37 -4.43 17.10 4.03
CA SER A 37 -3.12 16.47 4.12
C SER A 37 -2.22 16.74 2.91
N LYS A 38 -2.71 17.45 1.88
CA LYS A 38 -2.01 17.79 0.62
C LYS A 38 -1.62 16.57 -0.23
N ILE A 39 -2.27 15.42 -0.02
CA ILE A 39 -2.11 14.25 -0.90
C ILE A 39 -2.96 14.48 -2.15
N ASP A 40 -2.32 14.64 -3.30
CA ASP A 40 -2.96 14.96 -4.59
C ASP A 40 -2.89 13.82 -5.63
N PHE A 41 -2.46 12.63 -5.18
CA PHE A 41 -2.19 11.47 -6.02
C PHE A 41 -3.38 11.07 -6.91
N LYS A 42 -3.10 10.84 -8.19
CA LYS A 42 -4.09 10.37 -9.16
C LYS A 42 -3.65 9.05 -9.76
N HIS A 43 -4.30 7.98 -9.30
CA HIS A 43 -4.18 6.66 -9.90
C HIS A 43 -4.80 6.67 -11.30
N THR A 44 -4.12 6.06 -12.27
CA THR A 44 -4.73 5.57 -13.50
C THR A 44 -4.67 4.05 -13.52
N SER A 45 -5.64 3.38 -14.15
CA SER A 45 -5.59 1.94 -14.40
C SER A 45 -5.01 1.58 -15.77
N GLY A 46 -4.44 2.57 -16.48
CA GLY A 46 -3.90 2.41 -17.83
C GLY A 46 -4.97 2.14 -18.91
N ALA A 47 -6.26 2.31 -18.57
CA ALA A 47 -7.41 1.88 -19.35
C ALA A 47 -7.39 2.35 -20.81
N SER A 48 -7.77 1.45 -21.73
CA SER A 48 -7.74 1.70 -23.17
C SER A 48 -8.93 1.09 -23.91
N ASP A 49 -9.05 1.36 -25.21
CA ASP A 49 -10.00 0.70 -26.10
C ASP A 49 -9.66 -0.78 -26.36
N ARG A 50 -8.42 -1.22 -26.06
CA ARG A 50 -8.01 -2.64 -26.18
C ARG A 50 -8.60 -3.51 -25.07
N LYS A 51 -8.95 -2.92 -23.92
CA LYS A 51 -9.45 -3.63 -22.74
C LYS A 51 -8.53 -4.77 -22.31
N TYR A 52 -7.23 -4.48 -22.20
CA TYR A 52 -6.27 -5.46 -21.69
C TYR A 52 -6.64 -5.88 -20.26
N TYR A 53 -6.47 -7.16 -19.93
CA TYR A 53 -6.99 -7.72 -18.68
C TYR A 53 -6.37 -7.05 -17.44
N LEU A 54 -5.08 -6.71 -17.52
CA LEU A 54 -4.33 -5.96 -16.51
C LEU A 54 -4.92 -4.57 -16.18
N GLU A 55 -5.67 -3.93 -17.09
CA GLU A 55 -6.33 -2.63 -16.85
C GLU A 55 -7.47 -2.72 -15.80
N THR A 56 -7.81 -3.93 -15.35
CA THR A 56 -8.79 -4.19 -14.27
C THR A 56 -8.16 -4.28 -12.89
N MET A 57 -6.83 -4.31 -12.78
CA MET A 57 -6.12 -4.33 -11.51
C MET A 57 -5.92 -2.91 -10.98
N GLY A 58 -5.89 -2.77 -9.66
CA GLY A 58 -5.40 -1.58 -8.98
C GLY A 58 -4.01 -1.83 -8.38
N ALA A 59 -3.32 -0.74 -8.03
CA ALA A 59 -2.02 -0.82 -7.37
C ALA A 59 -2.11 -0.55 -5.85
N GLY A 60 -1.03 -0.84 -5.14
CA GLY A 60 -0.91 -0.67 -3.69
C GLY A 60 -0.13 0.58 -3.25
N ALA A 61 0.19 0.61 -1.95
CA ALA A 61 1.06 1.59 -1.32
C ALA A 61 1.81 0.92 -0.15
N VAL A 62 2.92 1.50 0.28
CA VAL A 62 3.63 1.12 1.51
C VAL A 62 3.84 2.35 2.41
N PHE A 63 3.80 2.11 3.72
CA PHE A 63 4.00 3.08 4.78
C PHE A 63 5.29 2.71 5.52
N PHE A 64 6.25 3.62 5.58
CA PHE A 64 7.60 3.39 6.07
C PHE A 64 8.26 4.74 6.42
N ASP A 65 9.38 4.74 7.14
CA ASP A 65 10.14 5.96 7.47
C ASP A 65 11.33 6.02 6.50
N TYR A 66 11.25 6.85 5.45
CA TYR A 66 12.24 6.80 4.34
C TYR A 66 13.49 7.64 4.62
N ASP A 67 13.42 8.63 5.52
CA ASP A 67 14.56 9.46 5.92
C ASP A 67 14.92 9.40 7.41
N ASN A 68 14.42 8.37 8.10
CA ASN A 68 14.73 8.03 9.49
C ASN A 68 14.45 9.20 10.47
N ASP A 69 13.44 10.02 10.18
CA ASP A 69 13.06 11.19 10.99
C ASP A 69 12.00 10.89 12.07
N GLY A 70 11.52 9.65 12.12
CA GLY A 70 10.53 9.14 13.08
C GLY A 70 9.08 9.33 12.64
N ASN A 71 8.84 9.88 11.45
CA ASN A 71 7.50 10.06 10.90
C ASN A 71 7.23 9.03 9.79
N ILE A 72 6.01 8.52 9.72
CA ILE A 72 5.65 7.53 8.70
C ILE A 72 5.25 8.23 7.41
N ASP A 73 6.01 7.97 6.36
CA ASP A 73 5.85 8.42 4.98
C ASP A 73 5.01 7.44 4.16
N ILE A 74 4.74 7.79 2.90
CA ILE A 74 3.89 6.98 2.01
C ILE A 74 4.50 6.89 0.61
N TYR A 75 4.78 5.67 0.13
CA TYR A 75 5.01 5.43 -1.29
C TYR A 75 3.76 4.84 -1.94
N VAL A 76 3.19 5.54 -2.92
CA VAL A 76 1.97 5.14 -3.62
C VAL A 76 2.29 4.70 -5.04
N VAL A 77 1.85 3.49 -5.41
CA VAL A 77 2.11 2.89 -6.72
C VAL A 77 1.03 3.32 -7.72
N ASN A 78 1.45 3.60 -8.95
CA ASN A 78 0.57 3.89 -10.08
C ASN A 78 0.69 2.80 -11.15
N THR A 79 -0.32 2.68 -12.01
CA THR A 79 -0.16 1.88 -13.22
C THR A 79 0.21 2.77 -14.40
N GLY A 80 1.13 2.32 -15.26
CA GLY A 80 1.51 3.01 -16.48
C GLY A 80 0.51 2.79 -17.61
N TYR A 81 0.71 3.51 -18.73
CA TYR A 81 0.04 3.18 -19.98
C TYR A 81 0.72 1.99 -20.67
N MET A 82 -0.07 1.15 -21.34
CA MET A 82 0.45 0.04 -22.13
C MET A 82 1.09 0.51 -23.44
N PRO A 83 2.06 -0.24 -24.00
CA PRO A 83 2.69 0.12 -25.26
C PRO A 83 1.68 0.39 -26.36
N GLY A 84 1.64 1.64 -26.85
CA GLY A 84 0.75 2.08 -27.93
C GLY A 84 -0.69 2.38 -27.54
N THR A 85 -1.10 2.32 -26.26
CA THR A 85 -2.49 2.66 -25.86
C THR A 85 -2.69 4.14 -25.53
N SER A 86 -1.63 4.89 -25.21
CA SER A 86 -1.70 6.33 -24.94
C SER A 86 -0.59 7.10 -25.65
N LYS A 87 -0.83 8.41 -25.83
CA LYS A 87 0.19 9.41 -26.24
C LYS A 87 0.70 10.23 -25.06
N GLU A 88 0.06 10.10 -23.91
CA GLU A 88 0.49 10.75 -22.67
C GLU A 88 1.69 10.00 -22.10
N LYS A 89 2.49 10.70 -21.28
CA LYS A 89 3.51 10.06 -20.46
C LYS A 89 2.80 9.23 -19.39
N SER A 90 3.20 7.97 -19.18
CA SER A 90 2.77 7.18 -18.02
C SER A 90 3.00 7.99 -16.73
N PRO A 91 2.03 8.03 -15.79
CA PRO A 91 2.26 8.63 -14.50
C PRO A 91 3.31 7.83 -13.73
N SER A 92 3.97 8.48 -12.78
CA SER A 92 4.89 7.83 -11.85
C SER A 92 4.17 7.36 -10.60
N ASN A 93 4.78 6.41 -9.92
CA ASN A 93 4.64 6.26 -8.47
C ASN A 93 5.04 7.57 -7.76
N VAL A 94 4.59 7.77 -6.53
CA VAL A 94 4.87 8.99 -5.75
C VAL A 94 5.33 8.63 -4.33
N LEU A 95 6.42 9.25 -3.88
CA LEU A 95 6.86 9.25 -2.48
C LEU A 95 6.45 10.56 -1.81
N TYR A 96 5.60 10.45 -0.80
CA TYR A 96 5.14 11.55 0.04
C TYR A 96 5.86 11.52 1.39
N ARG A 97 6.71 12.52 1.64
CA ARG A 97 7.27 12.78 2.97
C ARG A 97 6.19 13.33 3.89
N ASN A 98 6.11 12.82 5.11
CA ASN A 98 5.30 13.34 6.20
C ASN A 98 5.96 14.58 6.83
N ASN A 99 5.26 15.71 6.88
CA ASN A 99 5.79 16.95 7.45
C ASN A 99 5.61 17.06 8.98
N ASN A 100 5.07 16.01 9.63
CA ASN A 100 4.70 15.99 11.06
C ASN A 100 3.73 17.10 11.52
N ASP A 101 3.01 17.71 10.56
CA ASP A 101 1.97 18.73 10.80
C ASP A 101 0.58 18.28 10.33
N GLY A 102 0.44 16.99 9.98
CA GLY A 102 -0.75 16.40 9.36
C GLY A 102 -0.77 16.52 7.83
N THR A 103 0.29 17.06 7.21
CA THR A 103 0.39 17.22 5.76
C THR A 103 1.62 16.52 5.18
N PHE A 104 1.60 16.29 3.87
CA PHE A 104 2.65 15.61 3.13
C PHE A 104 3.29 16.51 2.05
N THR A 105 4.48 16.11 1.60
CA THR A 105 5.26 16.74 0.53
C THR A 105 5.69 15.68 -0.48
N ASP A 106 5.38 15.85 -1.77
CA ASP A 106 5.95 15.00 -2.82
C ASP A 106 7.47 15.24 -2.92
N VAL A 107 8.24 14.21 -2.56
CA VAL A 107 9.72 14.19 -2.63
C VAL A 107 10.24 13.27 -3.73
N THR A 108 9.36 12.60 -4.49
CA THR A 108 9.66 11.55 -5.50
C THR A 108 10.90 11.85 -6.35
N LYS A 109 10.96 13.05 -6.92
CA LYS A 109 12.03 13.47 -7.82
C LYS A 109 13.37 13.71 -7.10
N ILE A 110 13.33 14.18 -5.86
CA ILE A 110 14.53 14.45 -5.05
C ILE A 110 15.08 13.12 -4.55
N ALA A 111 14.18 12.23 -4.10
CA ALA A 111 14.52 10.90 -3.62
C ALA A 111 14.98 9.92 -4.73
N GLY A 112 14.92 10.29 -6.01
CA GLY A 112 15.39 9.45 -7.12
C GLY A 112 14.45 8.30 -7.52
N VAL A 113 13.27 8.21 -6.90
CA VAL A 113 12.25 7.19 -7.17
C VAL A 113 11.22 7.67 -8.21
N GLY A 114 10.08 6.97 -8.32
CA GLY A 114 8.99 7.35 -9.23
C GLY A 114 8.94 6.54 -10.54
N HIS A 115 9.06 5.21 -10.43
CA HIS A 115 8.90 4.30 -11.57
C HIS A 115 7.58 4.57 -12.33
N THR A 116 7.62 4.44 -13.66
CA THR A 116 6.50 4.73 -14.57
C THR A 116 5.99 3.50 -15.34
N GLY A 117 6.42 2.31 -14.93
CA GLY A 117 5.91 1.03 -15.44
C GLY A 117 4.49 0.72 -14.93
N PHE A 118 4.02 -0.49 -15.18
CA PHE A 118 2.72 -0.93 -14.68
C PHE A 118 2.87 -1.54 -13.29
N GLY A 119 3.03 -0.67 -12.28
CA GLY A 119 3.20 -1.07 -10.90
C GLY A 119 1.94 -1.71 -10.32
N MET A 120 2.13 -2.70 -9.44
CA MET A 120 1.05 -3.43 -8.77
C MET A 120 1.20 -3.38 -7.25
N GLY A 121 2.30 -3.92 -6.72
CA GLY A 121 2.53 -4.04 -5.28
C GLY A 121 3.90 -3.49 -4.89
N THR A 122 4.09 -3.26 -3.61
CA THR A 122 5.37 -2.80 -3.07
C THR A 122 5.50 -3.18 -1.60
N ALA A 123 6.73 -3.34 -1.14
CA ALA A 123 7.08 -3.56 0.27
C ALA A 123 8.36 -2.76 0.59
N ALA A 124 8.56 -2.44 1.86
CA ALA A 124 9.75 -1.74 2.34
C ALA A 124 10.32 -2.45 3.57
N ALA A 125 11.64 -2.60 3.61
CA ALA A 125 12.41 -3.16 4.72
C ALA A 125 13.90 -2.83 4.51
N ASP A 126 14.66 -2.81 5.60
CA ASP A 126 16.13 -2.78 5.61
C ASP A 126 16.64 -4.17 5.21
N TYR A 127 17.01 -4.38 3.93
CA TYR A 127 17.36 -5.73 3.43
C TYR A 127 18.85 -6.05 3.54
N ASP A 128 19.72 -5.04 3.59
CA ASP A 128 21.17 -5.21 3.73
C ASP A 128 21.71 -4.90 5.14
N ASN A 129 20.82 -4.67 6.10
CA ASN A 129 21.07 -4.44 7.52
C ASN A 129 21.91 -3.16 7.79
N ASP A 130 21.73 -2.11 6.99
CA ASP A 130 22.43 -0.83 7.16
C ASP A 130 21.70 0.15 8.12
N GLY A 131 20.41 -0.07 8.36
CA GLY A 131 19.56 0.71 9.25
C GLY A 131 18.56 1.64 8.55
N ASP A 132 18.57 1.72 7.23
CA ASP A 132 17.63 2.49 6.42
C ASP A 132 16.64 1.55 5.69
N GLN A 133 15.39 1.99 5.51
CA GLN A 133 14.39 1.15 4.85
C GLN A 133 14.47 1.28 3.33
N ASP A 134 14.77 0.17 2.65
CA ASP A 134 14.75 0.03 1.19
C ASP A 134 13.34 -0.21 0.65
N LEU A 135 13.17 -0.11 -0.67
CA LEU A 135 11.87 -0.18 -1.32
C LEU A 135 11.88 -1.15 -2.52
N TYR A 136 11.12 -2.24 -2.41
CA TYR A 136 10.89 -3.18 -3.51
C TYR A 136 9.52 -2.92 -4.17
N LEU A 137 9.51 -2.88 -5.51
CA LEU A 137 8.35 -2.63 -6.35
C LEU A 137 8.13 -3.81 -7.29
N VAL A 138 6.91 -4.36 -7.29
CA VAL A 138 6.49 -5.37 -8.28
C VAL A 138 5.61 -4.79 -9.37
N ASN A 139 5.87 -5.18 -10.61
CA ASN A 139 5.20 -4.66 -11.81
C ASN A 139 4.58 -5.80 -12.64
N PHE A 140 3.73 -5.44 -13.60
CA PHE A 140 3.62 -6.22 -14.83
C PHE A 140 4.80 -5.85 -15.74
N GLY A 141 5.82 -6.71 -15.76
CA GLY A 141 7.14 -6.43 -16.34
C GLY A 141 8.23 -6.41 -15.25
N PRO A 142 9.40 -5.79 -15.49
CA PRO A 142 10.52 -5.85 -14.55
C PRO A 142 10.15 -5.23 -13.20
N ASN A 143 10.33 -6.00 -12.12
CA ASN A 143 10.36 -5.51 -10.74
C ASN A 143 11.58 -4.59 -10.52
N VAL A 144 11.54 -3.76 -9.48
CA VAL A 144 12.62 -2.82 -9.14
C VAL A 144 12.94 -2.88 -7.64
N LEU A 145 14.21 -2.95 -7.29
CA LEU A 145 14.71 -2.74 -5.92
C LEU A 145 15.46 -1.41 -5.85
N TYR A 146 14.94 -0.52 -5.00
CA TYR A 146 15.56 0.74 -4.64
C TYR A 146 16.23 0.59 -3.28
N SER A 147 17.56 0.64 -3.24
CA SER A 147 18.32 0.72 -1.99
C SER A 147 18.40 2.17 -1.50
N ASN A 148 18.23 2.39 -0.20
CA ASN A 148 18.30 3.73 0.41
C ASN A 148 19.77 4.16 0.55
N ASN A 149 20.07 5.44 0.30
CA ASN A 149 21.45 5.95 0.35
C ASN A 149 21.79 6.65 1.69
N ASN A 150 20.91 6.60 2.71
CA ASN A 150 21.03 7.33 3.99
C ASN A 150 21.20 8.86 3.81
N ASP A 151 20.61 9.42 2.75
CA ASP A 151 20.57 10.87 2.49
C ASP A 151 19.21 11.36 1.98
N GLY A 152 18.18 10.51 2.12
CA GLY A 152 16.84 10.74 1.59
C GLY A 152 16.73 10.48 0.08
N THR A 153 17.73 9.84 -0.54
CA THR A 153 17.70 9.38 -1.93
C THR A 153 17.88 7.88 -2.06
N PHE A 154 17.47 7.32 -3.20
CA PHE A 154 17.56 5.90 -3.50
C PHE A 154 18.37 5.60 -4.76
N SER A 155 18.98 4.43 -4.79
CA SER A 155 19.69 3.85 -5.93
C SER A 155 18.95 2.61 -6.45
N ASP A 156 18.75 2.50 -7.77
CA ASP A 156 18.26 1.25 -8.38
C ASP A 156 19.39 0.21 -8.36
N VAL A 157 19.18 -0.86 -7.59
CA VAL A 157 20.13 -1.97 -7.38
C VAL A 157 19.59 -3.30 -7.90
N THR A 158 18.54 -3.27 -8.72
CA THR A 158 17.79 -4.45 -9.19
C THR A 158 18.68 -5.51 -9.85
N ASP A 159 19.58 -5.08 -10.72
CA ASP A 159 20.50 -5.98 -11.45
C ASP A 159 21.60 -6.54 -10.53
N GLN A 160 22.05 -5.73 -9.56
CA GLN A 160 23.09 -6.07 -8.59
C GLN A 160 22.60 -7.10 -7.58
N ALA A 161 21.36 -6.96 -7.10
CA ALA A 161 20.69 -7.90 -6.21
C ALA A 161 20.08 -9.12 -6.95
N GLY A 162 19.95 -9.07 -8.27
CA GLY A 162 19.43 -10.19 -9.07
C GLY A 162 17.91 -10.41 -8.97
N VAL A 163 17.17 -9.41 -8.47
CA VAL A 163 15.73 -9.50 -8.13
C VAL A 163 14.78 -8.99 -9.23
N GLY A 164 15.30 -8.80 -10.44
CA GLY A 164 14.60 -8.29 -11.63
C GLY A 164 13.63 -9.29 -12.29
N ASN A 165 12.68 -9.83 -11.55
CA ASN A 165 11.58 -10.64 -12.11
C ASN A 165 10.81 -9.84 -13.16
N SER A 166 10.56 -10.43 -14.35
CA SER A 166 9.77 -9.81 -15.43
C SER A 166 8.40 -10.47 -15.66
N LEU A 167 7.97 -11.39 -14.78
CA LEU A 167 6.62 -11.94 -14.77
C LEU A 167 5.60 -10.88 -14.32
N TRP A 168 4.32 -11.27 -14.29
CA TRP A 168 3.27 -10.46 -13.69
C TRP A 168 3.30 -10.58 -12.15
N GLY A 169 4.13 -9.77 -11.49
CA GLY A 169 4.11 -9.61 -10.04
C GLY A 169 2.88 -8.82 -9.57
N ILE A 170 2.21 -9.29 -8.51
CA ILE A 170 1.03 -8.63 -7.92
C ILE A 170 1.19 -8.28 -6.43
N SER A 171 2.08 -8.95 -5.72
CA SER A 171 2.40 -8.66 -4.32
C SER A 171 3.82 -9.13 -3.99
N CYS A 172 4.41 -8.57 -2.93
CA CYS A 172 5.69 -8.98 -2.40
C CYS A 172 5.73 -8.79 -0.88
N ALA A 173 6.65 -9.48 -0.21
CA ALA A 173 6.99 -9.22 1.18
C ALA A 173 8.47 -9.56 1.43
N PHE A 174 9.08 -8.80 2.34
CA PHE A 174 10.34 -9.16 2.97
C PHE A 174 10.07 -10.08 4.17
N LEU A 175 10.94 -11.07 4.40
CA LEU A 175 10.89 -11.98 5.54
C LEU A 175 12.26 -12.65 5.74
N ASP A 176 12.61 -13.02 6.95
CA ASP A 176 13.70 -13.97 7.23
C ASP A 176 13.04 -15.37 7.34
N PHE A 177 13.00 -16.15 6.25
CA PHE A 177 12.26 -17.43 6.23
C PHE A 177 13.06 -18.59 6.81
N ASP A 178 14.39 -18.49 6.83
CA ASP A 178 15.31 -19.57 7.19
C ASP A 178 16.16 -19.29 8.45
N ASN A 179 16.02 -18.09 9.02
CA ASN A 179 16.62 -17.62 10.26
C ASN A 179 18.15 -17.43 10.15
N ASP A 180 18.65 -16.94 9.01
CA ASP A 180 20.05 -16.52 8.84
C ASP A 180 20.30 -15.03 9.14
N ARG A 181 19.23 -14.23 9.22
CA ARG A 181 19.15 -12.77 9.51
C ARG A 181 19.36 -11.83 8.33
N ASP A 182 19.53 -12.35 7.12
CA ASP A 182 19.40 -11.54 5.92
C ASP A 182 17.92 -11.62 5.46
N LEU A 183 17.36 -10.55 4.87
CA LEU A 183 15.95 -10.56 4.49
C LEU A 183 15.75 -11.13 3.08
N ASP A 184 15.04 -12.26 3.02
CA ASP A 184 14.52 -12.85 1.80
C ASP A 184 13.38 -12.00 1.20
N ILE A 185 13.15 -12.13 -0.12
CA ILE A 185 12.02 -11.50 -0.81
C ILE A 185 11.12 -12.57 -1.43
N THR A 186 9.86 -12.64 -1.01
CA THR A 186 8.83 -13.40 -1.74
C THR A 186 8.07 -12.50 -2.71
N VAL A 187 7.82 -13.00 -3.91
CA VAL A 187 7.04 -12.33 -4.97
C VAL A 187 5.91 -13.24 -5.41
N ILE A 188 4.68 -12.77 -5.22
CA ILE A 188 3.47 -13.44 -5.71
C ILE A 188 3.22 -13.02 -7.14
N ASN A 189 3.22 -13.99 -8.06
CA ASN A 189 2.98 -13.77 -9.49
C ASN A 189 1.60 -14.29 -9.90
N TYR A 190 0.93 -13.62 -10.84
CA TYR A 190 -0.46 -13.95 -11.15
C TYR A 190 -0.63 -14.90 -12.35
N LEU A 191 -0.46 -14.39 -13.57
CA LEU A 191 -0.79 -15.09 -14.81
C LEU A 191 0.25 -14.85 -15.90
N GLU A 192 0.42 -15.82 -16.78
CA GLU A 192 1.03 -15.63 -18.10
C GLU A 192 0.05 -14.82 -18.97
N TYR A 193 0.48 -13.65 -19.46
CA TYR A 193 -0.33 -12.71 -20.23
C TYR A 193 0.49 -12.05 -21.33
N ASP A 194 -0.07 -11.98 -22.55
CA ASP A 194 0.60 -11.38 -23.71
C ASP A 194 -0.30 -10.34 -24.42
N PHE A 195 0.28 -9.29 -24.99
CA PHE A 195 -0.49 -8.22 -25.66
C PHE A 195 -1.20 -8.66 -26.96
N SER A 196 -0.80 -9.81 -27.52
CA SER A 196 -1.48 -10.46 -28.64
C SER A 196 -2.71 -11.26 -28.23
N ASP A 197 -2.96 -11.45 -26.92
CA ASP A 197 -4.18 -12.09 -26.43
C ASP A 197 -5.42 -11.38 -26.96
N VAL A 198 -6.38 -12.17 -27.44
CA VAL A 198 -7.62 -11.66 -28.03
C VAL A 198 -8.54 -11.18 -26.91
N PRO A 199 -9.02 -9.92 -26.92
CA PRO A 199 -9.91 -9.44 -25.88
C PRO A 199 -11.25 -10.16 -25.94
N SER A 200 -11.91 -10.29 -24.79
CA SER A 200 -13.23 -10.93 -24.72
C SER A 200 -14.29 -10.09 -25.43
N VAL A 201 -15.24 -10.76 -26.08
CA VAL A 201 -16.36 -10.11 -26.76
C VAL A 201 -17.67 -10.60 -26.16
N TYR A 202 -18.50 -9.67 -25.70
CA TYR A 202 -19.80 -9.91 -25.07
C TYR A 202 -20.88 -9.20 -25.89
N ASP A 203 -21.80 -9.95 -26.48
CA ASP A 203 -22.87 -9.44 -27.36
C ASP A 203 -22.38 -8.47 -28.47
N GLY A 204 -21.17 -8.72 -28.99
CA GLY A 204 -20.52 -7.90 -30.02
C GLY A 204 -19.71 -6.70 -29.51
N LEU A 205 -19.65 -6.47 -28.19
CA LEU A 205 -18.86 -5.43 -27.56
C LEU A 205 -17.57 -5.99 -26.96
N ILE A 206 -16.46 -5.26 -27.10
CA ILE A 206 -15.18 -5.59 -26.46
C ILE A 206 -15.27 -5.35 -24.96
N GLY A 207 -14.83 -6.32 -24.16
CA GLY A 207 -14.76 -6.23 -22.70
C GLY A 207 -13.54 -6.94 -22.14
N TYR A 208 -13.26 -6.69 -20.85
CA TYR A 208 -12.13 -7.31 -20.16
C TYR A 208 -12.30 -8.82 -20.07
N SER A 209 -11.18 -9.54 -20.26
CA SER A 209 -11.14 -10.99 -20.14
C SER A 209 -11.31 -11.51 -18.71
N THR A 210 -11.62 -12.80 -18.58
CA THR A 210 -11.68 -13.49 -17.27
C THR A 210 -10.36 -14.22 -17.00
N PRO A 211 -9.87 -14.28 -15.74
CA PRO A 211 -8.61 -14.97 -15.41
C PRO A 211 -8.61 -16.46 -15.80
N ARG A 212 -9.79 -17.07 -16.01
CA ARG A 212 -9.95 -18.46 -16.46
C ARG A 212 -9.40 -18.74 -17.88
N LEU A 213 -9.08 -17.70 -18.66
CA LEU A 213 -8.53 -17.84 -20.01
C LEU A 213 -7.00 -17.93 -20.02
N PHE A 214 -6.35 -17.59 -18.91
CA PHE A 214 -4.88 -17.50 -18.82
C PHE A 214 -4.32 -18.62 -17.93
N LYS A 215 -3.04 -18.91 -18.10
CA LYS A 215 -2.31 -19.89 -17.31
C LYS A 215 -1.71 -19.21 -16.08
N GLY A 216 -1.88 -19.82 -14.91
CA GLY A 216 -1.18 -19.38 -13.69
C GLY A 216 0.32 -19.57 -13.83
N THR A 217 1.09 -18.62 -13.31
CA THR A 217 2.56 -18.70 -13.23
C THR A 217 3.00 -19.04 -11.80
N THR A 218 4.30 -19.14 -11.56
CA THR A 218 4.88 -19.55 -10.27
C THR A 218 5.40 -18.35 -9.48
N ASP A 219 5.16 -18.34 -8.18
CA ASP A 219 5.73 -17.37 -7.24
C ASP A 219 7.25 -17.53 -7.14
N ILE A 220 7.97 -16.47 -6.77
CA ILE A 220 9.43 -16.49 -6.61
C ILE A 220 9.78 -16.21 -5.15
N LEU A 221 10.82 -16.88 -4.67
CA LEU A 221 11.47 -16.60 -3.40
C LEU A 221 12.95 -16.33 -3.71
N TYR A 222 13.41 -15.14 -3.37
CA TYR A 222 14.81 -14.73 -3.43
C TYR A 222 15.44 -14.89 -2.05
N ARG A 223 16.69 -15.34 -2.06
CA ARG A 223 17.66 -15.44 -0.97
C ARG A 223 19.04 -15.19 -1.56
#